data_AF-A0A956DGU6-F1
#
_entry.id   AF-A0A956DGU6-F1
#
_cell.length_a   1.000
_cell.length_b   1.000
_cell.length_c   1.000
_cell.angle_alpha   90.00
_cell.angle_beta   90.00
_cell.angle_gamma   90.00
#
_symmetry.space_group_name_H-M   'P 1'
#
loop_
_entity.id
_entity.type
_entity.pdbx_description
1 polymer ?
#
loop_
_entity_poly.entity_id
_entity_poly.type
_entity_poly.pdbx_seq_one_letter_code
_entity_poly.pdbx_strand_id
1 'polypeptide(L)'
;MARVYRDGLEAMRADFRRKRGQVADRHAALELEHGALLDRQRREGLERTRQKLERDIEDLDDLHALEAILADYQLLVKAGEDEARAARAALRREAFKRRAVKVLAVMTVATTGLAAAAWSAEKGRLDEALARHAERCREAPRCREDGRCAAAWEERLGEAHCVAIADEQCEAAEICRRDGRCTATDGRCEVGDDDDCRRSLRCSLHGACVASALGCRSKADADCEASAICQELGFCRAAEGICAPASEASGQADHGACESTTDCLYHGRCTPRPDAEDEAARCVATTTHDCATSIGCSEKGRCRLVEGRCVVSDAGCLRSNGCEASGLCRAASEGNRCEWGLPPAPRG
;
A
#
# COMPACT_ATOMS: atom_id res chain seq x y z
N MET A 1 -18.40 37.38 26.03
CA MET A 1 -19.17 36.36 25.28
C MET A 1 -19.78 35.26 26.16
N ALA A 2 -19.02 34.57 27.01
CA ALA A 2 -19.55 33.46 27.82
C ALA A 2 -20.73 33.83 28.76
N ARG A 3 -20.76 35.07 29.30
CA ARG A 3 -21.86 35.55 30.14
C ARG A 3 -23.17 35.72 29.34
N VAL A 4 -23.09 36.33 28.16
CA VAL A 4 -24.22 36.53 27.24
C VAL A 4 -24.83 35.19 26.80
N TYR A 5 -24.00 34.19 26.52
CA TYR A 5 -24.49 32.84 26.18
C TYR A 5 -25.16 32.14 27.36
N ARG A 6 -24.64 32.31 28.57
CA ARG A 6 -25.23 31.73 29.79
C ARG A 6 -26.60 32.35 30.08
N ASP A 7 -26.68 33.68 30.03
CA ASP A 7 -27.92 34.42 30.28
C ASP A 7 -28.98 34.06 29.22
N GLY A 8 -28.57 33.91 27.95
CA GLY A 8 -29.45 33.44 26.87
C GLY A 8 -29.96 32.00 27.07
N LEU A 9 -29.12 31.09 27.53
CA LEU A 9 -29.50 29.71 27.86
C LEU A 9 -30.46 29.63 29.05
N GLU A 10 -30.26 30.47 30.06
CA GLU A 10 -31.16 30.56 31.22
C GLU A 10 -32.53 31.13 30.83
N ALA A 11 -32.56 32.16 29.98
CA ALA A 11 -33.80 32.70 29.42
C ALA A 11 -34.56 31.65 28.58
N MET A 12 -33.87 30.92 27.70
CA MET A 12 -34.49 29.83 26.92
C MET A 12 -35.01 28.69 27.81
N ARG A 13 -34.28 28.32 28.88
CA ARG A 13 -34.74 27.32 29.85
C ARG A 13 -35.95 27.79 30.65
N ALA A 14 -36.05 29.08 30.95
CA ALA A 14 -37.21 29.67 31.62
C ALA A 14 -38.43 29.68 30.71
N ASP A 15 -38.28 30.08 29.44
CA ASP A 15 -39.35 30.04 28.43
C ASP A 15 -39.84 28.61 28.17
N PHE A 16 -38.92 27.65 28.05
CA PHE A 16 -39.28 26.24 27.88
C PHE A 16 -40.05 25.68 29.08
N ARG A 17 -39.65 26.03 30.31
CA ARG A 17 -40.39 25.66 31.52
C ARG A 17 -41.80 26.26 31.54
N ARG A 18 -41.94 27.54 31.16
CA ARG A 18 -43.24 28.21 31.06
C ARG A 18 -44.15 27.54 30.03
N LYS A 19 -43.64 27.30 28.81
CA LYS A 19 -44.40 26.64 27.73
C LYS A 19 -44.79 25.20 28.10
N ARG A 20 -43.90 24.46 28.77
CA ARG A 20 -44.21 23.12 29.27
C ARG A 20 -45.33 23.15 30.32
N GLY A 21 -45.35 24.14 31.21
CA GLY A 21 -46.45 24.37 32.15
C GLY A 21 -47.77 24.64 31.42
N GLN A 22 -47.78 25.56 30.44
CA GLN A 22 -48.96 25.88 29.65
C GLN A 22 -49.54 24.66 28.90
N VAL A 23 -48.68 23.79 28.36
CA VAL A 23 -49.13 22.56 27.70
C VAL A 23 -49.70 21.56 28.71
N ALA A 24 -49.08 21.43 29.89
CA ALA A 24 -49.60 20.57 30.96
C ALA A 24 -50.96 21.04 31.47
N ASP A 25 -51.14 22.35 31.68
CA ASP A 25 -52.41 22.94 32.11
C ASP A 25 -53.51 22.74 31.06
N ARG A 26 -53.17 22.90 29.76
CA ARG A 26 -54.12 22.67 28.66
C ARG A 26 -54.52 21.19 28.53
N HIS A 27 -53.58 20.28 28.79
CA HIS A 27 -53.86 18.85 28.80
C HIS A 27 -54.78 18.47 29.96
N ALA A 28 -54.50 18.98 31.17
CA ALA A 28 -55.34 18.75 32.34
C ALA A 28 -56.77 19.29 32.15
N ALA A 29 -56.92 20.46 31.51
CA ALA A 29 -58.23 21.02 31.16
C ALA A 29 -59.00 20.13 30.16
N LEU A 30 -58.33 19.63 29.12
CA LEU A 30 -58.94 18.72 28.15
C LEU A 30 -59.31 17.36 28.77
N GLU A 31 -58.52 16.85 29.71
CA GLU A 31 -58.85 15.62 30.44
C GLU A 31 -60.11 15.79 31.30
N LEU A 32 -60.28 16.95 31.95
CA LEU A 32 -61.49 17.27 32.70
C LEU A 32 -62.72 17.42 31.79
N GLU A 33 -62.59 18.11 30.65
CA GLU A 33 -63.68 18.24 29.67
C GLU A 33 -64.08 16.89 29.06
N HIS A 34 -63.11 16.06 28.70
CA HIS A 34 -63.37 14.74 28.14
C HIS A 34 -64.00 13.80 29.18
N GLY A 35 -63.55 13.86 30.44
CA GLY A 35 -64.17 13.13 31.54
C GLY A 35 -65.64 13.54 31.74
N ALA A 36 -65.93 14.84 31.74
CA ALA A 36 -67.29 15.36 31.87
C ALA A 36 -68.20 14.97 30.69
N LEU A 37 -67.65 14.91 29.47
CA LEU A 37 -68.38 14.46 28.28
C LEU A 37 -68.72 12.98 28.34
N LEU A 38 -67.77 12.13 28.74
CA LEU A 38 -67.98 10.70 28.91
C LEU A 38 -69.00 10.41 30.03
N ASP A 39 -68.94 11.15 31.14
CA ASP A 39 -69.94 11.03 32.21
C ASP A 39 -71.34 11.45 31.74
N ARG A 40 -71.46 12.49 30.92
CA ARG A 40 -72.74 12.90 30.32
C ARG A 40 -73.28 11.83 29.38
N GLN A 41 -72.45 11.30 28.48
CA GLN A 41 -72.85 10.20 27.58
C GLN A 41 -73.25 8.94 28.34
N ARG A 42 -72.55 8.62 29.43
CA ARG A 42 -72.87 7.47 30.28
C ARG A 42 -74.21 7.67 31.01
N ARG A 43 -74.50 8.87 31.53
CA ARG A 43 -75.79 9.21 32.13
C ARG A 43 -76.93 9.14 31.11
N GLU A 44 -76.75 9.74 29.94
CA GLU A 44 -77.75 9.67 28.86
C GLU A 44 -77.99 8.24 28.37
N GLY A 45 -76.94 7.42 28.30
CA GLY A 45 -77.05 6.00 27.98
C GLY A 45 -77.82 5.22 29.04
N LEU A 46 -77.48 5.43 30.33
CA LEU A 46 -78.18 4.81 31.46
C LEU A 46 -79.65 5.24 31.53
N GLU A 47 -79.95 6.49 31.23
CA GLU A 47 -81.31 7.04 31.28
C GLU A 47 -82.18 6.52 30.12
N ARG A 48 -81.61 6.34 28.92
CA ARG A 48 -82.29 5.62 27.82
C ARG A 48 -82.56 4.16 28.17
N THR A 49 -81.59 3.47 28.77
CA THR A 49 -81.77 2.08 29.21
C THR A 49 -82.81 1.98 30.33
N ARG A 50 -82.82 2.94 31.26
CA ARG A 50 -83.82 3.03 32.33
C ARG A 50 -85.22 3.28 31.75
N GLN A 51 -85.41 4.23 30.84
CA GLN A 51 -86.70 4.49 30.17
C GLN A 51 -87.16 3.33 29.28
N LYS A 52 -86.22 2.51 28.79
CA LYS A 52 -86.55 1.26 28.08
C LYS A 52 -87.05 0.20 29.08
N LEU A 53 -86.32 0.00 30.18
CA LEU A 53 -86.72 -0.90 31.26
C LEU A 53 -88.05 -0.49 31.91
N GLU A 54 -88.30 0.80 32.15
CA GLU A 54 -89.58 1.28 32.71
C GLU A 54 -90.77 0.97 31.77
N ARG A 55 -90.58 1.07 30.45
CA ARG A 55 -91.59 0.66 29.45
C ARG A 55 -91.75 -0.86 29.39
N ASP A 56 -90.66 -1.60 29.45
CA ASP A 56 -90.69 -3.06 29.44
C ASP A 56 -91.27 -3.63 30.77
N ILE A 57 -91.26 -2.86 31.87
CA ILE A 57 -91.83 -3.23 33.18
C ILE A 57 -93.36 -2.99 33.24
N GLU A 58 -93.92 -2.04 32.49
CA GLU A 58 -95.37 -1.81 32.44
C GLU A 58 -96.13 -2.92 31.70
N ASP A 59 -95.44 -3.77 30.93
CA ASP A 59 -96.03 -4.81 30.07
C ASP A 59 -95.79 -6.27 30.55
N LEU A 60 -95.27 -6.51 31.77
CA LEU A 60 -94.86 -7.85 32.20
C LEU A 60 -95.34 -8.27 33.60
N ASP A 61 -96.54 -8.86 33.64
CA ASP A 61 -96.76 -10.07 34.44
C ASP A 61 -95.98 -11.22 33.77
N ASP A 62 -94.69 -11.39 34.05
CA ASP A 62 -93.96 -12.68 33.92
C ASP A 62 -92.48 -12.55 34.32
N LEU A 63 -92.13 -13.13 35.47
CA LEU A 63 -90.77 -13.23 36.03
C LEU A 63 -89.72 -13.84 35.06
N HIS A 64 -90.13 -14.59 34.04
CA HIS A 64 -89.21 -15.20 33.08
C HIS A 64 -88.54 -14.21 32.11
N ALA A 65 -89.16 -13.06 31.82
CA ALA A 65 -88.54 -12.07 30.94
C ALA A 65 -87.35 -11.36 31.61
N LEU A 66 -87.42 -11.16 32.94
CA LEU A 66 -86.32 -10.58 33.72
C LEU A 66 -85.09 -11.51 33.78
N GLU A 67 -85.29 -12.83 33.85
CA GLU A 67 -84.17 -13.78 33.79
C GLU A 67 -83.46 -13.75 32.43
N ALA A 68 -84.20 -13.60 31.32
CA ALA A 68 -83.62 -13.46 29.99
C ALA A 68 -82.81 -12.16 29.83
N ILE A 69 -83.32 -11.04 30.35
CA ILE A 69 -82.62 -9.75 30.33
C ILE A 69 -81.34 -9.81 31.20
N LEU A 70 -81.39 -10.47 32.36
CA LEU A 70 -80.21 -10.67 33.21
C LEU A 70 -79.14 -11.53 32.52
N ALA A 71 -79.54 -12.58 31.80
CA ALA A 71 -78.62 -13.42 31.03
C ALA A 71 -77.93 -12.62 29.90
N ASP A 72 -78.68 -11.81 29.15
CA ASP A 72 -78.14 -10.93 28.12
C ASP A 72 -77.22 -9.85 28.70
N TYR A 73 -77.58 -9.27 29.84
CA TYR A 73 -76.72 -8.31 30.54
C TYR A 73 -75.41 -8.95 30.98
N GLN A 74 -75.44 -10.19 31.50
CA GLN A 74 -74.22 -10.94 31.86
C GLN A 74 -73.34 -11.24 30.63
N LEU A 75 -73.92 -11.54 29.48
CA LEU A 75 -73.16 -11.71 28.23
C LEU A 75 -72.50 -10.41 27.77
N LEU A 76 -73.20 -9.28 27.85
CA LEU A 76 -72.63 -7.96 27.54
C LEU A 76 -71.50 -7.57 28.49
N VAL A 77 -71.64 -7.86 29.79
CA VAL A 77 -70.57 -7.63 30.77
C VAL A 77 -69.35 -8.49 30.45
N LYS A 78 -69.53 -9.79 30.16
CA LYS A 78 -68.44 -10.68 29.76
C LYS A 78 -67.75 -10.22 28.47
N ALA A 79 -68.52 -9.80 27.46
CA ALA A 79 -67.97 -9.26 26.22
C ALA A 79 -67.12 -8.00 26.48
N GLY A 80 -67.58 -7.09 27.34
CA GLY A 80 -66.81 -5.92 27.75
C GLY A 80 -65.53 -6.27 28.53
N GLU A 81 -65.56 -7.29 29.39
CA GLU A 81 -64.37 -7.81 30.07
C GLU A 81 -63.37 -8.43 29.11
N ASP A 82 -63.84 -9.15 28.08
CA ASP A 82 -63.00 -9.76 27.04
C ASP A 82 -62.35 -8.70 26.15
N GLU A 83 -63.10 -7.68 25.74
CA GLU A 83 -62.54 -6.53 25.01
C GLU A 83 -61.50 -5.78 25.85
N ALA A 84 -61.77 -5.55 27.13
CA ALA A 84 -60.81 -4.92 28.05
C ALA A 84 -59.55 -5.79 28.24
N ARG A 85 -59.69 -7.11 28.32
CA ARG A 85 -58.56 -8.06 28.37
C ARG A 85 -57.75 -8.02 27.08
N ALA A 86 -58.40 -8.02 25.92
CA ALA A 86 -57.74 -7.92 24.61
C ALA A 86 -56.98 -6.59 24.44
N ALA A 87 -57.59 -5.47 24.83
CA ALA A 87 -56.97 -4.15 24.79
C ALA A 87 -55.73 -4.08 25.70
N ARG A 88 -55.81 -4.60 26.93
CA ARG A 88 -54.66 -4.70 27.85
C ARG A 88 -53.55 -5.59 27.27
N ALA A 89 -53.89 -6.69 26.60
CA ALA A 89 -52.92 -7.56 25.94
C ALA A 89 -52.22 -6.85 24.76
N ALA A 90 -52.96 -6.09 23.94
CA ALA A 90 -52.41 -5.30 22.85
C ALA A 90 -51.45 -4.21 23.35
N LEU A 91 -51.83 -3.48 24.40
CA LEU A 91 -50.96 -2.48 25.04
C LEU A 91 -49.67 -3.10 25.61
N ARG A 92 -49.76 -4.31 26.19
CA ARG A 92 -48.57 -5.05 26.65
C ARG A 92 -47.65 -5.45 25.50
N ARG A 93 -48.19 -5.89 24.35
CA ARG A 93 -47.40 -6.22 23.15
C ARG A 93 -46.68 -4.98 22.59
N GLU A 94 -47.35 -3.85 22.48
CA GLU A 94 -46.74 -2.59 22.03
C GLU A 94 -45.68 -2.06 23.01
N ALA A 95 -45.94 -2.16 24.32
CA ALA A 95 -44.94 -1.81 25.34
C ALA A 95 -43.70 -2.72 25.26
N PHE A 96 -43.88 -4.02 25.00
CA PHE A 96 -42.78 -4.96 24.78
C PHE A 96 -41.98 -4.62 23.53
N LYS A 97 -42.63 -4.34 22.38
CA LYS A 97 -41.95 -3.92 21.15
C LYS A 97 -41.11 -2.66 21.37
N ARG A 98 -41.66 -1.63 22.04
CA ARG A 98 -40.93 -0.39 22.35
C ARG A 98 -39.72 -0.64 23.25
N ARG A 99 -39.84 -1.53 24.24
CA ARG A 99 -38.70 -1.94 25.08
C ARG A 99 -37.66 -2.71 24.28
N ALA A 100 -38.08 -3.66 23.42
CA ALA A 100 -37.18 -4.45 22.58
C ALA A 100 -36.38 -3.55 21.61
N VAL A 101 -37.02 -2.58 20.96
CA VAL A 101 -36.32 -1.61 20.08
C VAL A 101 -35.29 -0.78 20.85
N LYS A 102 -35.63 -0.32 22.06
CA LYS A 102 -34.68 0.42 22.90
C LYS A 102 -33.49 -0.45 23.33
N VAL A 103 -33.74 -1.70 23.73
CA VAL A 103 -32.68 -2.65 24.09
C VAL A 103 -31.79 -2.93 22.89
N LEU A 104 -32.36 -3.19 21.71
CA LEU A 104 -31.60 -3.43 20.48
C LEU A 104 -30.73 -2.23 20.12
N ALA A 105 -31.26 -1.01 20.18
CA ALA A 105 -30.49 0.21 19.91
C ALA A 105 -29.30 0.38 20.88
N VAL A 106 -29.50 0.12 22.17
CA VAL A 106 -28.41 0.16 23.17
C VAL A 106 -27.36 -0.90 22.87
N MET A 107 -27.78 -2.13 22.53
CA MET A 107 -26.86 -3.21 22.17
C MET A 107 -26.04 -2.86 20.91
N THR A 108 -26.65 -2.28 19.88
CA THR A 108 -25.93 -1.86 18.66
C THR A 108 -24.88 -0.78 18.94
N VAL A 109 -25.21 0.24 19.74
CA VAL A 109 -24.24 1.28 20.13
C VAL A 109 -23.08 0.65 20.90
N ALA A 110 -23.36 -0.24 21.86
CA ALA A 110 -22.33 -0.92 22.65
C ALA A 110 -21.40 -1.78 21.78
N THR A 111 -21.92 -2.55 20.83
CA THR A 111 -21.08 -3.38 19.95
C THR A 111 -20.24 -2.54 18.99
N THR A 112 -20.79 -1.45 18.42
CA THR A 112 -20.01 -0.54 17.56
C THR A 112 -18.90 0.18 18.31
N GLY A 113 -19.14 0.58 19.57
CA GLY A 113 -18.13 1.22 20.41
C GLY A 113 -16.96 0.28 20.73
N LEU A 114 -17.26 -0.98 21.08
CA LEU A 114 -16.22 -1.99 21.34
C LEU A 114 -15.41 -2.32 20.09
N ALA A 115 -16.06 -2.45 18.92
CA ALA A 115 -15.37 -2.70 17.65
C ALA A 115 -14.45 -1.54 17.25
N ALA A 116 -14.90 -0.28 17.42
CA ALA A 116 -14.08 0.90 17.14
C ALA A 116 -12.87 0.99 18.07
N ALA A 117 -13.04 0.69 19.36
CA ALA A 117 -11.94 0.66 20.32
C ALA A 117 -10.93 -0.45 20.00
N ALA A 118 -11.40 -1.65 19.65
CA ALA A 118 -10.54 -2.76 19.24
C ALA A 118 -9.75 -2.42 17.97
N TRP A 119 -10.41 -1.87 16.95
CA TRP A 119 -9.77 -1.44 15.71
C TRP A 119 -8.74 -0.33 15.95
N SER A 120 -9.04 0.66 16.81
CA SER A 120 -8.08 1.71 17.16
C SER A 120 -6.85 1.16 17.87
N ALA A 121 -7.01 0.18 18.76
CA ALA A 121 -5.89 -0.46 19.46
C ALA A 121 -5.06 -1.35 18.52
N GLU A 122 -5.69 -2.02 17.56
CA GLU A 122 -5.01 -2.79 16.52
C GLU A 122 -4.23 -1.89 15.56
N LYS A 123 -4.84 -0.78 15.10
CA LYS A 123 -4.18 0.22 14.28
C LYS A 123 -2.94 0.79 14.97
N GLY A 124 -3.03 1.15 16.25
CA GLY A 124 -1.88 1.63 17.02
C GLY A 124 -0.72 0.62 17.07
N ARG A 125 -1.02 -0.68 17.23
CA ARG A 125 0.01 -1.75 17.20
C ARG A 125 0.65 -1.88 15.82
N LEU A 126 -0.12 -1.73 14.75
CA LEU A 126 0.38 -1.78 13.38
C LEU A 126 1.26 -0.57 13.05
N ASP A 127 0.84 0.64 13.44
CA ASP A 127 1.61 1.87 13.26
C ASP A 127 2.96 1.80 14.00
N GLU A 128 2.96 1.28 15.24
CA GLU A 128 4.19 1.09 16.01
C GLU A 128 5.11 0.01 15.40
N ALA A 129 4.54 -1.08 14.89
CA ALA A 129 5.29 -2.11 14.19
C ALA A 129 5.91 -1.60 12.88
N LEU A 130 5.15 -0.79 12.12
CA LEU A 130 5.61 -0.16 10.89
C LEU A 130 6.73 0.86 11.17
N ALA A 131 6.60 1.67 12.22
CA ALA A 131 7.65 2.60 12.63
C ALA A 131 8.96 1.88 12.99
N ARG A 132 8.91 0.78 13.75
CA ARG A 132 10.09 -0.06 14.03
C ARG A 132 10.68 -0.69 12.76
N HIS A 133 9.83 -1.09 11.81
CA HIS A 133 10.31 -1.64 10.55
C HIS A 133 10.95 -0.56 9.67
N ALA A 134 10.44 0.66 9.68
CA ALA A 134 11.01 1.79 8.96
C ALA A 134 12.43 2.13 9.44
N GLU A 135 12.71 2.01 10.75
CA GLU A 135 14.07 2.17 11.27
C GLU A 135 15.02 1.11 10.71
N ARG A 136 14.60 -0.16 10.73
CA ARG A 136 15.39 -1.26 10.15
C ARG A 136 15.61 -1.09 8.64
N CYS A 137 14.64 -0.56 7.91
CA CYS A 137 14.83 -0.26 6.49
C CYS A 137 15.91 0.80 6.28
N ARG A 138 15.94 1.86 7.10
CA ARG A 138 16.96 2.92 7.02
C ARG A 138 18.38 2.41 7.29
N GLU A 139 18.53 1.42 8.17
CA GLU A 139 19.84 0.81 8.48
C GLU A 139 20.24 -0.31 7.51
N ALA A 140 19.30 -0.85 6.73
CA ALA A 140 19.56 -1.96 5.83
C ALA A 140 20.43 -1.55 4.63
N PRO A 141 21.33 -2.42 4.14
CA PRO A 141 22.12 -2.15 2.93
C PRO A 141 21.27 -1.75 1.72
N ARG A 142 20.07 -2.33 1.59
CA ARG A 142 19.11 -2.00 0.52
C ARG A 142 18.64 -0.54 0.52
N CYS A 143 18.64 0.15 1.65
CA CYS A 143 18.35 1.59 1.66
C CYS A 143 19.46 2.37 0.95
N ARG A 144 20.73 2.09 1.29
CA ARG A 144 21.88 2.72 0.64
C ARG A 144 22.02 2.30 -0.82
N GLU A 145 21.84 1.03 -1.13
CA GLU A 145 22.05 0.48 -2.47
C GLU A 145 20.89 0.80 -3.41
N ASP A 146 19.66 0.53 -2.99
CA ASP A 146 18.45 0.57 -3.84
C ASP A 146 17.49 1.73 -3.52
N GLY A 147 17.79 2.58 -2.54
CA GLY A 147 16.92 3.70 -2.13
C GLY A 147 15.66 3.30 -1.35
N ARG A 148 15.55 2.03 -0.95
CA ARG A 148 14.36 1.49 -0.26
C ARG A 148 14.43 1.73 1.24
N CYS A 149 14.24 2.98 1.65
CA CYS A 149 14.50 3.44 3.02
C CYS A 149 13.25 3.56 3.90
N ALA A 150 12.03 3.43 3.36
CA ALA A 150 10.79 3.48 4.14
C ALA A 150 10.16 2.09 4.28
N ALA A 151 9.29 1.91 5.28
CA ALA A 151 8.50 0.69 5.41
C ALA A 151 7.08 0.91 4.88
N ALA A 152 6.59 -0.05 4.10
CA ALA A 152 5.20 -0.14 3.69
C ALA A 152 4.64 -1.51 4.08
N TRP A 153 3.35 -1.55 4.45
CA TRP A 153 2.64 -2.78 4.73
C TRP A 153 2.01 -3.31 3.45
N GLU A 154 2.25 -4.59 3.11
CA GLU A 154 1.54 -5.25 2.00
C GLU A 154 0.51 -6.23 2.57
N GLU A 155 -0.78 -5.91 2.39
CA GLU A 155 -1.87 -6.74 2.91
C GLU A 155 -1.82 -8.19 2.42
N ARG A 156 -1.35 -8.42 1.19
CA ARG A 156 -1.27 -9.76 0.59
C ARG A 156 -0.21 -10.63 1.26
N LEU A 157 0.88 -10.03 1.74
CA LEU A 157 1.96 -10.75 2.40
C LEU A 157 1.78 -10.78 3.92
N GLY A 158 1.00 -9.86 4.48
CA GLY A 158 0.83 -9.75 5.93
C GLY A 158 2.11 -9.35 6.65
N GLU A 159 3.04 -8.68 5.94
CA GLU A 159 4.29 -8.20 6.49
C GLU A 159 4.68 -6.82 5.91
N ALA A 160 5.54 -6.12 6.66
CA ALA A 160 6.14 -4.87 6.21
C ALA A 160 7.38 -5.16 5.36
N HIS A 161 7.57 -4.37 4.30
CA HIS A 161 8.73 -4.44 3.41
C HIS A 161 9.31 -3.04 3.17
N CYS A 162 10.58 -3.00 2.75
CA CYS A 162 11.27 -1.76 2.47
C CYS A 162 10.98 -1.24 1.05
N VAL A 163 10.59 0.04 0.96
CA VAL A 163 10.18 0.74 -0.26
C VAL A 163 10.81 2.12 -0.36
N ALA A 164 10.87 2.64 -1.59
CA ALA A 164 11.13 4.04 -1.86
C ALA A 164 9.80 4.80 -1.96
N ILE A 165 9.59 5.80 -1.12
CA ILE A 165 8.34 6.60 -1.09
C ILE A 165 8.54 8.05 -1.52
N ALA A 166 9.78 8.47 -1.75
CA ALA A 166 10.15 9.82 -2.14
C ALA A 166 11.45 9.81 -2.94
N ASP A 167 11.58 10.74 -3.89
CA ASP A 167 12.73 10.83 -4.81
C ASP A 167 14.03 11.06 -4.04
N GLU A 168 14.01 11.79 -2.92
CA GLU A 168 15.20 12.05 -2.12
C GLU A 168 15.84 10.76 -1.57
N GLN A 169 15.04 9.71 -1.36
CA GLN A 169 15.55 8.39 -0.95
C GLN A 169 16.28 7.69 -2.10
N CYS A 170 15.76 7.84 -3.32
CA CYS A 170 16.37 7.31 -4.53
C CYS A 170 17.62 8.08 -4.92
N GLU A 171 17.59 9.41 -4.87
CA GLU A 171 18.73 10.29 -5.16
C GLU A 171 19.93 10.04 -4.23
N ALA A 172 19.67 9.74 -2.95
CA ALA A 172 20.71 9.39 -1.99
C ALA A 172 21.33 7.99 -2.22
N ALA A 173 20.70 7.15 -3.05
CA ALA A 173 21.09 5.75 -3.23
C ALA A 173 22.17 5.54 -4.30
N GLU A 174 22.96 4.48 -4.14
CA GLU A 174 23.99 4.08 -5.12
C GLU A 174 23.38 3.79 -6.50
N ILE A 175 22.17 3.23 -6.55
CA ILE A 175 21.49 2.92 -7.81
C ILE A 175 21.16 4.16 -8.65
N CYS A 176 20.86 5.31 -8.02
CA CYS A 176 20.71 6.57 -8.75
C CYS A 176 22.05 7.00 -9.35
N ARG A 177 23.12 7.04 -8.54
CA ARG A 177 24.46 7.46 -9.01
C ARG A 177 25.00 6.55 -10.11
N ARG A 178 24.80 5.24 -10.00
CA ARG A 178 25.32 4.27 -10.97
C ARG A 178 24.47 4.19 -12.24
N ASP A 179 23.16 4.03 -12.06
CA ASP A 179 22.25 3.60 -13.14
C ASP A 179 21.24 4.66 -13.57
N GLY A 180 21.22 5.84 -12.92
CA GLY A 180 20.26 6.91 -13.21
C GLY A 180 18.85 6.61 -12.71
N ARG A 181 18.69 5.73 -11.72
CA ARG A 181 17.38 5.40 -11.13
C ARG A 181 17.10 6.27 -9.92
N CYS A 182 16.72 7.52 -10.15
CA CYS A 182 16.63 8.54 -9.11
C CYS A 182 15.19 8.92 -8.73
N THR A 183 14.18 8.38 -9.42
CA THR A 183 12.77 8.71 -9.20
C THR A 183 12.02 7.57 -8.49
N ALA A 184 11.28 7.87 -7.43
CA ALA A 184 10.50 6.91 -6.66
C ALA A 184 9.16 6.60 -7.34
N THR A 185 9.00 5.37 -7.84
CA THR A 185 7.78 4.88 -8.49
C THR A 185 7.40 3.52 -7.92
N ASP A 186 6.14 3.37 -7.49
CA ASP A 186 5.58 2.11 -6.96
C ASP A 186 6.47 1.38 -5.93
N GLY A 187 7.07 2.15 -5.01
CA GLY A 187 7.92 1.61 -3.96
C GLY A 187 9.36 1.27 -4.40
N ARG A 188 9.78 1.66 -5.60
CA ARG A 188 11.09 1.36 -6.21
C ARG A 188 11.72 2.62 -6.77
N CYS A 189 13.04 2.59 -6.95
CA CYS A 189 13.76 3.63 -7.67
C CYS A 189 13.88 3.25 -9.15
N GLU A 190 13.39 4.13 -10.02
CA GLU A 190 13.33 3.97 -11.47
C GLU A 190 13.88 5.23 -12.15
N VAL A 191 14.08 5.16 -13.47
CA VAL A 191 14.52 6.31 -14.27
C VAL A 191 13.29 7.17 -14.56
N GLY A 192 13.26 8.40 -14.06
CA GLY A 192 12.16 9.34 -14.33
C GLY A 192 12.32 10.04 -15.68
N ASP A 193 13.49 10.62 -15.92
CA ASP A 193 13.76 11.45 -17.10
C ASP A 193 15.24 11.45 -17.52
N ASP A 194 15.57 12.27 -18.52
CA ASP A 194 16.93 12.39 -19.05
C ASP A 194 17.90 13.06 -18.05
N ASP A 195 17.40 13.84 -17.08
CA ASP A 195 18.25 14.46 -16.06
C ASP A 195 18.75 13.40 -15.06
N ASP A 196 17.91 12.42 -14.72
CA ASP A 196 18.32 11.24 -13.95
C ASP A 196 19.46 10.48 -14.65
N CYS A 197 19.33 10.26 -15.96
CA CYS A 197 20.36 9.58 -16.74
C CYS A 197 21.65 10.39 -16.85
N ARG A 198 21.56 11.70 -17.11
CA ARG A 198 22.73 12.58 -17.25
C ARG A 198 23.56 12.71 -15.98
N ARG A 199 22.94 12.58 -14.80
CA ARG A 199 23.64 12.57 -13.50
C ARG A 199 24.34 11.23 -13.19
N SER A 200 24.06 10.17 -13.95
CA SER A 200 24.56 8.83 -13.67
C SER A 200 25.98 8.58 -14.22
N LEU A 201 26.70 7.67 -13.56
CA LEU A 201 27.98 7.13 -14.06
C LEU A 201 27.79 6.41 -15.40
N ARG A 202 26.61 5.84 -15.66
CA ARG A 202 26.31 5.19 -16.94
C ARG A 202 26.34 6.18 -18.12
N CYS A 203 25.93 7.43 -17.91
CA CYS A 203 26.07 8.49 -18.91
C CYS A 203 27.54 8.87 -19.12
N SER A 204 28.27 9.19 -18.05
CA SER A 204 29.68 9.62 -18.18
C SER A 204 30.62 8.52 -18.71
N LEU A 205 30.38 7.27 -18.34
CA LEU A 205 31.23 6.15 -18.75
C LEU A 205 30.80 5.54 -20.08
N HIS A 206 29.50 5.37 -20.32
CA HIS A 206 28.97 4.60 -21.45
C HIS A 206 28.09 5.40 -22.42
N GLY A 207 27.99 6.72 -22.25
CA GLY A 207 27.15 7.57 -23.11
C GLY A 207 25.66 7.29 -22.99
N ALA A 208 25.22 6.60 -21.93
CA ALA A 208 23.82 6.27 -21.73
C ALA A 208 23.07 7.44 -21.05
N CYS A 209 22.88 8.53 -21.77
CA CYS A 209 22.46 9.81 -21.19
C CYS A 209 20.96 10.12 -21.33
N VAL A 210 20.17 9.23 -21.94
CA VAL A 210 18.75 9.48 -22.25
C VAL A 210 17.86 8.40 -21.67
N ALA A 211 16.74 8.79 -21.07
CA ALA A 211 15.77 7.88 -20.47
C ALA A 211 15.01 7.06 -21.52
N SER A 212 14.69 5.83 -21.14
CA SER A 212 13.88 4.89 -21.92
C SER A 212 13.14 3.92 -21.00
N ALA A 213 12.19 3.16 -21.55
CA ALA A 213 11.47 2.11 -20.82
C ALA A 213 12.38 0.99 -20.28
N LEU A 214 13.61 0.86 -20.79
CA LEU A 214 14.60 -0.14 -20.37
C LEU A 214 15.72 0.49 -19.50
N GLY A 215 15.56 1.74 -19.05
CA GLY A 215 16.55 2.52 -18.32
C GLY A 215 17.34 3.47 -19.21
N CYS A 216 18.51 3.92 -18.75
CA CYS A 216 19.32 4.89 -19.48
C CYS A 216 20.03 4.28 -20.70
N ARG A 217 19.95 4.98 -21.84
CA ARG A 217 20.44 4.57 -23.17
C ARG A 217 21.07 5.74 -23.92
N SER A 218 21.89 5.42 -24.91
CA SER A 218 22.45 6.39 -25.88
C SER A 218 21.48 6.58 -27.04
N LYS A 219 21.03 7.81 -27.31
CA LYS A 219 20.15 8.08 -28.47
C LYS A 219 20.89 8.77 -29.62
N ALA A 220 21.95 9.51 -29.33
CA ALA A 220 22.73 10.23 -30.32
C ALA A 220 24.22 9.97 -30.17
N ASP A 221 24.96 10.09 -31.28
CA ASP A 221 26.42 9.98 -31.29
C ASP A 221 27.05 10.98 -30.31
N ALA A 222 26.46 12.17 -30.15
CA ALA A 222 26.90 13.15 -29.16
C ALA A 222 26.91 12.62 -27.70
N ASP A 223 25.98 11.74 -27.34
CA ASP A 223 25.97 11.11 -26.02
C ASP A 223 27.21 10.20 -25.85
N CYS A 224 27.58 9.49 -26.93
CA CYS A 224 28.73 8.59 -26.97
C CYS A 224 30.05 9.35 -27.05
N GLU A 225 30.15 10.37 -27.89
CA GLU A 225 31.33 11.22 -28.05
C GLU A 225 31.75 11.88 -26.73
N ALA A 226 30.79 12.24 -25.88
CA ALA A 226 31.05 12.83 -24.57
C ALA A 226 31.52 11.82 -23.50
N SER A 227 31.42 10.52 -23.77
CA SER A 227 31.65 9.47 -22.77
C SER A 227 33.10 8.95 -22.73
N ALA A 228 33.48 8.38 -21.58
CA ALA A 228 34.79 7.76 -21.42
C ALA A 228 35.01 6.59 -22.38
N ILE A 229 33.98 5.78 -22.68
CA ILE A 229 34.10 4.64 -23.61
C ILE A 229 34.47 5.10 -25.05
N CYS A 230 34.03 6.27 -25.49
CA CYS A 230 34.50 6.84 -26.75
C CYS A 230 35.97 7.28 -26.66
N GLN A 231 36.33 8.01 -25.60
CA GLN A 231 37.67 8.57 -25.43
C GLN A 231 38.75 7.49 -25.24
N GLU A 232 38.44 6.41 -24.53
CA GLU A 232 39.37 5.34 -24.21
C GLU A 232 39.37 4.23 -25.26
N LEU A 233 38.21 3.94 -25.87
CA LEU A 233 38.02 2.72 -26.67
C LEU A 233 37.49 2.98 -28.09
N GLY A 234 37.16 4.23 -28.45
CA GLY A 234 36.66 4.59 -29.78
C GLY A 234 35.18 4.26 -30.04
N PHE A 235 34.40 3.97 -29.00
CA PHE A 235 32.96 3.67 -29.07
C PHE A 235 32.15 4.97 -29.14
N CYS A 236 32.26 5.70 -30.25
CA CYS A 236 31.73 7.06 -30.38
C CYS A 236 30.38 7.17 -31.10
N ARG A 237 29.77 6.05 -31.51
CA ARG A 237 28.50 6.04 -32.25
C ARG A 237 27.37 5.41 -31.45
N ALA A 238 26.18 6.01 -31.41
CA ALA A 238 25.00 5.40 -30.80
C ALA A 238 24.39 4.34 -31.73
N ALA A 239 24.29 3.11 -31.24
CA ALA A 239 23.64 1.98 -31.93
C ALA A 239 22.83 1.16 -30.93
N GLU A 240 21.55 0.89 -31.23
CA GLU A 240 20.65 0.07 -30.40
C GLU A 240 20.52 0.50 -28.92
N GLY A 241 20.80 1.78 -28.62
CA GLY A 241 20.75 2.31 -27.26
C GLY A 241 22.05 2.17 -26.46
N ILE A 242 23.13 1.73 -27.09
CA ILE A 242 24.49 1.67 -26.53
C ILE A 242 25.48 2.39 -27.44
N CYS A 243 26.67 2.68 -26.93
CA CYS A 243 27.76 3.17 -27.76
C CYS A 243 28.49 2.01 -28.45
N ALA A 244 28.85 2.23 -29.70
CA ALA A 244 29.47 1.29 -30.63
C ALA A 244 30.67 1.96 -31.34
N PRO A 245 31.64 1.19 -31.83
CA PRO A 245 32.77 1.73 -32.57
C PRO A 245 32.32 2.51 -33.82
N ALA A 246 32.99 3.61 -34.12
CA ALA A 246 32.65 4.47 -35.26
C ALA A 246 32.76 3.76 -36.64
N SER A 247 33.45 2.62 -36.71
CA SER A 247 33.86 1.95 -37.95
C SER A 247 32.83 1.01 -38.58
N GLU A 248 31.63 0.83 -38.02
CA GLU A 248 30.67 -0.12 -38.61
C GLU A 248 29.90 0.40 -39.83
N ALA A 249 30.17 1.65 -40.28
CA ALA A 249 29.50 2.23 -41.45
C ALA A 249 29.98 1.67 -42.81
N SER A 250 31.05 0.88 -42.85
CA SER A 250 31.45 0.16 -44.04
C SER A 250 31.53 -1.32 -43.70
N GLY A 251 30.62 -2.13 -44.26
CA GLY A 251 30.64 -3.60 -44.23
C GLY A 251 31.88 -4.24 -44.91
N GLN A 252 33.00 -3.54 -44.91
CA GLN A 252 34.35 -4.02 -45.06
C GLN A 252 35.05 -3.73 -43.73
N ALA A 253 34.82 -4.61 -42.76
CA ALA A 253 35.72 -4.73 -41.63
C ALA A 253 37.09 -5.05 -42.24
N ASP A 254 37.96 -4.06 -42.39
CA ASP A 254 39.34 -4.29 -42.78
C ASP A 254 39.92 -5.27 -41.76
N HIS A 255 40.24 -6.48 -42.20
CA HIS A 255 40.46 -7.69 -41.39
C HIS A 255 41.72 -7.63 -40.50
N GLY A 256 42.26 -6.44 -40.24
CA GLY A 256 43.55 -6.20 -39.61
C GLY A 256 43.51 -5.70 -38.16
N ALA A 257 42.44 -5.04 -37.70
CA ALA A 257 42.50 -4.31 -36.42
C ALA A 257 41.85 -5.06 -35.24
N CYS A 258 42.34 -6.28 -34.94
CA CYS A 258 41.92 -7.01 -33.74
C CYS A 258 42.09 -6.17 -32.45
N GLU A 259 43.07 -5.26 -32.42
CA GLU A 259 43.36 -4.35 -31.31
C GLU A 259 42.17 -3.50 -30.85
N SER A 260 41.25 -3.16 -31.75
CA SER A 260 40.07 -2.33 -31.44
C SER A 260 38.81 -3.12 -31.10
N THR A 261 38.87 -4.45 -31.21
CA THR A 261 37.70 -5.31 -31.00
C THR A 261 37.41 -5.49 -29.52
N THR A 262 36.13 -5.70 -29.18
CA THR A 262 35.72 -6.09 -27.82
C THR A 262 36.40 -7.39 -27.38
N ASP A 263 36.69 -8.31 -28.30
CA ASP A 263 37.40 -9.56 -27.99
C ASP A 263 38.86 -9.32 -27.57
N CYS A 264 39.54 -8.35 -28.17
CA CYS A 264 40.85 -7.88 -27.68
C CYS A 264 40.72 -7.24 -26.30
N LEU A 265 39.82 -6.25 -26.17
CA LEU A 265 39.69 -5.49 -24.94
C LEU A 265 39.30 -6.37 -23.74
N TYR A 266 38.32 -7.25 -23.88
CA TYR A 266 37.82 -8.07 -22.76
C TYR A 266 38.55 -9.40 -22.59
N HIS A 267 39.02 -10.00 -23.69
CA HIS A 267 39.56 -11.36 -23.68
C HIS A 267 41.04 -11.44 -24.05
N GLY A 268 41.69 -10.31 -24.36
CA GLY A 268 43.09 -10.25 -24.76
C GLY A 268 43.36 -10.88 -26.12
N ARG A 269 42.34 -11.01 -26.96
CA ARG A 269 42.46 -11.58 -28.30
C ARG A 269 42.75 -10.47 -29.30
N CYS A 270 43.99 -10.00 -29.28
CA CYS A 270 44.39 -8.77 -29.99
C CYS A 270 45.11 -9.03 -31.31
N THR A 271 45.44 -10.28 -31.63
CA THR A 271 46.20 -10.63 -32.84
C THR A 271 45.29 -11.32 -33.87
N PRO A 272 45.28 -10.89 -35.15
CA PRO A 272 44.54 -11.58 -36.20
C PRO A 272 45.13 -12.97 -36.47
N ARG A 273 44.24 -13.96 -36.62
CA ARG A 273 44.58 -15.32 -37.04
C ARG A 273 44.12 -15.51 -38.49
N PRO A 274 45.04 -15.44 -39.48
CA PRO A 274 44.67 -15.45 -40.90
C PRO A 274 43.99 -16.76 -41.35
N ASP A 275 44.27 -17.86 -40.65
CA ASP A 275 43.76 -19.19 -40.99
C ASP A 275 42.44 -19.56 -40.27
N ALA A 276 41.78 -18.58 -39.63
CA ALA A 276 40.52 -18.84 -38.93
C ALA A 276 39.36 -18.99 -39.92
N GLU A 277 38.82 -20.21 -40.04
CA GLU A 277 37.59 -20.47 -40.83
C GLU A 277 36.33 -19.86 -40.19
N ASP A 278 36.35 -19.65 -38.87
CA ASP A 278 35.26 -19.07 -38.09
C ASP A 278 35.57 -17.59 -37.77
N GLU A 279 34.66 -16.68 -38.14
CA GLU A 279 34.78 -15.24 -37.83
C GLU A 279 34.89 -14.99 -36.32
N ALA A 280 34.29 -15.83 -35.47
CA ALA A 280 34.39 -15.72 -34.02
C ALA A 280 35.77 -16.15 -33.47
N ALA A 281 36.59 -16.83 -34.28
CA ALA A 281 37.95 -17.26 -33.92
C ALA A 281 39.04 -16.48 -34.67
N ARG A 282 38.66 -15.33 -35.24
CA ARG A 282 39.51 -14.49 -36.08
C ARG A 282 40.56 -13.71 -35.30
N CYS A 283 40.29 -13.38 -34.04
CA CYS A 283 41.25 -12.78 -33.16
C CYS A 283 41.65 -13.77 -32.06
N VAL A 284 42.95 -13.87 -31.78
CA VAL A 284 43.50 -14.73 -30.74
C VAL A 284 44.56 -13.99 -29.95
N ALA A 285 44.82 -14.45 -28.73
CA ALA A 285 45.95 -13.99 -27.96
C ALA A 285 47.19 -14.75 -28.45
N THR A 286 48.20 -14.06 -28.97
CA THR A 286 49.47 -14.68 -29.37
C THR A 286 50.60 -14.34 -28.42
N THR A 287 50.43 -13.28 -27.63
CA THR A 287 51.41 -12.87 -26.62
C THR A 287 50.79 -12.74 -25.23
N THR A 288 51.63 -12.84 -24.20
CA THR A 288 51.21 -12.50 -22.82
C THR A 288 50.84 -11.03 -22.70
N HIS A 289 51.36 -10.16 -23.56
CA HIS A 289 51.01 -8.73 -23.58
C HIS A 289 49.54 -8.53 -23.98
N ASP A 290 49.03 -9.30 -24.95
CA ASP A 290 47.62 -9.25 -25.36
C ASP A 290 46.71 -9.60 -24.16
N CYS A 291 47.08 -10.62 -23.37
CA CYS A 291 46.36 -10.94 -22.16
C CYS A 291 46.48 -9.85 -21.08
N ALA A 292 47.69 -9.31 -20.88
CA ALA A 292 47.98 -8.36 -19.81
C ALA A 292 47.27 -7.01 -19.98
N THR A 293 46.98 -6.60 -21.21
CA THR A 293 46.27 -5.36 -21.53
C THR A 293 44.74 -5.49 -21.48
N SER A 294 44.22 -6.72 -21.40
CA SER A 294 42.79 -6.96 -21.37
C SER A 294 42.13 -6.65 -20.01
N ILE A 295 40.86 -6.24 -20.06
CA ILE A 295 39.98 -6.12 -18.88
C ILE A 295 39.86 -7.47 -18.17
N GLY A 296 39.87 -8.58 -18.90
CA GLY A 296 39.89 -9.93 -18.32
C GLY A 296 41.10 -10.18 -17.40
N CYS A 297 42.25 -9.56 -17.67
CA CYS A 297 43.41 -9.62 -16.80
C CYS A 297 43.22 -8.75 -15.54
N SER A 298 42.83 -7.48 -15.69
CA SER A 298 42.67 -6.56 -14.56
C SER A 298 41.51 -6.92 -13.63
N GLU A 299 40.41 -7.45 -14.14
CA GLU A 299 39.26 -7.80 -13.30
C GLU A 299 39.29 -9.25 -12.81
N LYS A 300 39.71 -10.19 -13.67
CA LYS A 300 39.55 -11.64 -13.43
C LYS A 300 40.87 -12.39 -13.29
N GLY A 301 42.00 -11.69 -13.33
CA GLY A 301 43.34 -12.29 -13.21
C GLY A 301 43.76 -13.15 -14.40
N ARG A 302 43.05 -13.07 -15.55
CA ARG A 302 43.34 -13.84 -16.78
C ARG A 302 44.51 -13.27 -17.56
N CYS A 303 45.67 -13.21 -16.92
CA CYS A 303 46.84 -12.51 -17.46
C CYS A 303 47.87 -13.42 -18.13
N ARG A 304 47.68 -14.75 -18.12
CA ARG A 304 48.65 -15.70 -18.67
C ARG A 304 48.15 -16.30 -19.97
N LEU A 305 48.98 -16.34 -21.00
CA LEU A 305 48.66 -17.00 -22.25
C LEU A 305 48.90 -18.52 -22.17
N VAL A 306 47.88 -19.31 -22.51
CA VAL A 306 47.96 -20.77 -22.68
C VAL A 306 47.12 -21.16 -23.89
N GLU A 307 47.75 -21.79 -24.89
CA GLU A 307 47.06 -22.33 -26.09
C GLU A 307 46.14 -21.30 -26.78
N GLY A 308 46.64 -20.07 -26.96
CA GLY A 308 45.89 -18.99 -27.62
C GLY A 308 44.78 -18.36 -26.77
N ARG A 309 44.70 -18.71 -25.47
CA ARG A 309 43.69 -18.20 -24.54
C ARG A 309 44.33 -17.55 -23.31
N CYS A 310 43.72 -16.47 -22.87
CA CYS A 310 44.08 -15.82 -21.62
C CYS A 310 43.43 -16.56 -20.44
N VAL A 311 44.26 -17.17 -19.61
CA VAL A 311 43.88 -17.96 -18.44
C VAL A 311 44.34 -17.30 -17.14
N VAL A 312 43.66 -17.65 -16.05
CA VAL A 312 43.99 -17.19 -14.72
C VAL A 312 45.38 -17.67 -14.30
N SER A 313 46.08 -16.84 -13.54
CA SER A 313 47.38 -17.14 -12.94
C SER A 313 47.48 -16.44 -11.59
N ASP A 314 48.29 -16.96 -10.67
CA ASP A 314 48.49 -16.33 -9.35
C ASP A 314 48.95 -14.87 -9.49
N ALA A 315 49.92 -14.63 -10.38
CA ALA A 315 50.40 -13.28 -10.67
C ALA A 315 49.30 -12.36 -11.23
N GLY A 316 48.36 -12.90 -12.00
CA GLY A 316 47.20 -12.15 -12.49
C GLY A 316 46.19 -11.86 -11.38
N CYS A 317 45.84 -12.85 -10.57
CA CYS A 317 44.93 -12.67 -9.43
C CYS A 317 45.47 -11.62 -8.47
N LEU A 318 46.77 -11.65 -8.17
CA LEU A 318 47.43 -10.66 -7.31
C LEU A 318 47.36 -9.22 -7.81
N ARG A 319 47.28 -9.02 -9.12
CA ARG A 319 47.14 -7.69 -9.73
C ARG A 319 45.68 -7.32 -10.02
N SER A 320 44.75 -8.24 -9.80
CA SER A 320 43.36 -8.03 -10.18
C SER A 320 42.62 -7.20 -9.13
N ASN A 321 41.63 -6.43 -9.58
CA ASN A 321 40.73 -5.68 -8.69
C ASN A 321 40.01 -6.60 -7.69
N GLY A 322 39.77 -7.86 -8.06
CA GLY A 322 39.17 -8.86 -7.17
C GLY A 322 40.04 -9.23 -5.97
N CYS A 323 41.38 -9.12 -6.07
CA CYS A 323 42.26 -9.32 -4.92
C CYS A 323 42.15 -8.16 -3.92
N GLU A 324 42.15 -6.91 -4.40
CA GLU A 324 42.02 -5.73 -3.54
C GLU A 324 40.62 -5.63 -2.92
N ALA A 325 39.57 -5.81 -3.72
CA ALA A 325 38.19 -5.62 -3.27
C ALA A 325 37.64 -6.82 -2.49
N SER A 326 38.14 -8.04 -2.72
CA SER A 326 37.51 -9.27 -2.22
C SER A 326 38.49 -10.35 -1.78
N GLY A 327 39.80 -10.05 -1.68
CA GLY A 327 40.81 -11.01 -1.21
C GLY A 327 41.00 -12.23 -2.11
N LEU A 328 40.52 -12.19 -3.36
CA LEU A 328 40.64 -13.26 -4.35
C LEU A 328 42.03 -13.23 -5.02
N CYS A 329 43.07 -13.44 -4.23
CA CYS A 329 44.45 -13.18 -4.63
C CYS A 329 45.20 -14.40 -5.20
N ARG A 330 44.56 -15.58 -5.29
CA ARG A 330 45.20 -16.82 -5.77
C ARG A 330 44.43 -17.43 -6.93
N ALA A 331 45.11 -18.07 -7.87
CA ALA A 331 44.47 -18.85 -8.91
C ALA A 331 43.96 -20.18 -8.33
N ALA A 332 42.71 -20.53 -8.62
CA ALA A 332 42.17 -21.83 -8.25
C ALA A 332 42.94 -22.95 -8.98
N SER A 333 43.22 -24.05 -8.28
CA SER A 333 43.85 -25.24 -8.89
C SER A 333 42.97 -25.88 -9.96
N GLU A 334 41.65 -25.72 -9.82
CA GLU A 334 40.64 -26.18 -10.76
C GLU A 334 39.72 -25.02 -11.14
N GLY A 335 39.79 -24.62 -12.41
CA GLY A 335 38.92 -23.60 -12.99
C GLY A 335 39.61 -22.27 -13.32
N ASN A 336 39.04 -21.55 -14.27
CA ASN A 336 39.57 -20.27 -14.78
C ASN A 336 39.09 -19.08 -13.93
N ARG A 337 39.30 -19.13 -12.61
CA ARG A 337 38.89 -18.11 -11.62
C ARG A 337 39.93 -17.89 -10.53
N CYS A 338 39.90 -16.70 -9.93
CA CYS A 338 40.61 -16.43 -8.69
C CYS A 338 39.80 -16.91 -7.47
N GLU A 339 40.50 -17.30 -6.42
CA GLU A 339 39.95 -17.75 -5.14
C GLU A 339 40.61 -17.01 -3.97
N TRP A 340 40.00 -17.13 -2.79
CA TRP A 340 40.50 -16.51 -1.57
C TRP A 340 41.93 -16.96 -1.26
N GLY A 341 42.82 -16.00 -1.09
CA GLY A 341 44.20 -16.24 -0.74
C GLY A 341 44.79 -15.00 -0.08
N LEU A 342 45.68 -15.20 0.89
CA LEU A 342 46.42 -14.07 1.46
C LEU A 342 47.36 -13.51 0.38
N PRO A 343 47.41 -12.17 0.19
CA PRO A 343 48.45 -11.58 -0.63
C PRO A 343 49.82 -11.94 -0.02
N PRO A 344 50.85 -12.16 -0.85
CA PRO A 344 52.19 -12.43 -0.36
C PRO A 344 52.63 -11.27 0.53
N ALA A 345 53.29 -11.58 1.64
CA ALA A 345 53.85 -10.57 2.53
C ALA A 345 54.74 -9.61 1.70
N PRO A 346 54.66 -8.28 1.95
CA PRO A 346 55.51 -7.33 1.26
C PRO A 346 56.97 -7.75 1.46
N ARG A 347 57.72 -7.86 0.35
CA ARG A 347 59.16 -8.12 0.44
C ARG A 347 59.80 -6.86 1.01
N GLY A 348 60.21 -6.94 2.28
CA GLY A 348 60.87 -5.85 3.01
C GLY A 348 62.27 -5.55 2.50
#